data_AF-A0A0G1KFC4-F1
#
_entry.id   AF-A0A0G1KFC4-F1
#
_cell.length_a   1.000
_cell.length_b   1.000
_cell.length_c   1.000
_cell.angle_alpha   90.00
_cell.angle_beta   90.00
_cell.angle_gamma   90.00
#
_symmetry.space_group_name_H-M   'P 1'
#
loop_
_entity.id
_entity.type
_entity.pdbx_description
1 polymer ?
#
loop_
_entity_poly.entity_id
_entity_poly.type
_entity_poly.pdbx_seq_one_letter_code
_entity_poly.pdbx_strand_id
1 'polypeptide(L)'
;MKIFLDDQAWGDVREARVPRGWRVAVNFAEFKALIEESYETGDKVEAISFDNDLGEGSGELIEGVEIMKWLSERYPEIFRPEVEITVHSENVEAKRNMLGKIKFWQERVDELIAAKDRPDPWNELKVK
;
A
#
# COMPACT_ATOMS: atom_id res chain seq x y z
N MET A 1 -5.08 -13.15 1.14
CA MET A 1 -4.34 -12.83 -0.11
C MET A 1 -3.04 -12.07 0.10
N LYS A 2 -2.11 -12.11 -0.87
CA LYS A 2 -0.87 -11.30 -0.90
C LYS A 2 -0.81 -10.47 -2.17
N ILE A 3 -0.37 -9.21 -2.09
CA ILE A 3 -0.44 -8.23 -3.19
C ILE A 3 0.95 -7.66 -3.49
N PHE A 4 1.37 -7.76 -4.75
CA PHE A 4 2.63 -7.22 -5.26
C PHE A 4 2.30 -6.05 -6.20
N LEU A 5 2.73 -4.85 -5.84
CA LEU A 5 2.44 -3.61 -6.57
C LEU A 5 3.71 -3.10 -7.25
N ASP A 6 3.78 -3.23 -8.58
CA ASP A 6 4.93 -2.91 -9.43
C ASP A 6 4.42 -2.71 -10.87
N ASP A 7 4.66 -1.54 -11.46
CA ASP A 7 4.20 -1.20 -12.83
C ASP A 7 4.94 -1.97 -13.92
N GLN A 8 6.06 -2.58 -13.59
CA GLN A 8 6.88 -3.41 -14.48
C GLN A 8 6.55 -4.90 -14.37
N ALA A 9 5.63 -5.31 -13.48
CA ALA A 9 5.30 -6.72 -13.23
C ALA A 9 4.32 -7.34 -14.25
N TRP A 10 4.53 -7.09 -15.55
CA TRP A 10 3.70 -7.62 -16.64
C TRP A 10 4.49 -8.52 -17.62
N GLY A 11 3.79 -9.35 -18.40
CA GLY A 11 4.41 -10.21 -19.42
C GLY A 11 5.48 -11.17 -18.87
N ASP A 12 6.55 -11.37 -19.65
CA ASP A 12 7.60 -12.36 -19.36
C ASP A 12 8.48 -12.00 -18.15
N VAL A 13 8.52 -10.72 -17.74
CA VAL A 13 9.27 -10.30 -16.55
C VAL A 13 8.54 -10.57 -15.24
N ARG A 14 7.22 -10.83 -15.31
CA ARG A 14 6.38 -11.12 -14.14
C ARG A 14 6.86 -12.33 -13.35
N GLU A 15 7.18 -13.43 -14.03
CA GLU A 15 7.61 -14.68 -13.35
C GLU A 15 8.94 -14.52 -12.62
N ALA A 16 9.80 -13.62 -13.09
CA ALA A 16 11.10 -13.35 -12.48
C ALA A 16 11.01 -12.39 -11.28
N ARG A 17 10.04 -11.47 -11.29
CA ARG A 17 9.89 -10.42 -10.27
C ARG A 17 8.91 -10.77 -9.15
N VAL A 18 7.81 -11.42 -9.50
CA VAL A 18 6.68 -11.60 -8.58
C VAL A 18 6.80 -12.94 -7.86
N PRO A 19 6.83 -12.95 -6.51
CA PRO A 19 6.87 -14.20 -5.78
C PRO A 19 5.63 -15.06 -6.03
N ARG A 20 5.80 -16.38 -6.11
CA ARG A 20 4.69 -17.31 -6.37
C ARG A 20 3.56 -17.14 -5.35
N GLY A 21 2.32 -17.09 -5.84
CA GLY A 21 1.12 -16.96 -5.01
C GLY A 21 0.75 -15.51 -4.66
N TRP A 22 1.48 -14.52 -5.17
CA TRP A 22 1.12 -13.11 -5.04
C TRP A 22 0.24 -12.68 -6.20
N ARG A 23 -0.81 -11.92 -5.89
CA ARG A 23 -1.61 -11.19 -6.88
C ARG A 23 -0.85 -9.92 -7.26
N VAL A 24 -0.90 -9.56 -8.54
CA VAL A 24 -0.16 -8.41 -9.07
C VAL A 24 -1.13 -7.28 -9.33
N ALA A 25 -0.74 -6.06 -8.96
CA ALA A 25 -1.32 -4.83 -9.45
C ALA A 25 -0.21 -4.02 -10.13
N VAL A 26 -0.43 -3.62 -11.39
CA VAL A 26 0.56 -2.82 -12.15
C VAL A 26 0.26 -1.32 -12.14
N ASN A 27 -0.80 -0.91 -11.44
CA ASN A 27 -1.20 0.49 -11.27
C ASN A 27 -2.09 0.64 -10.04
N PHE A 28 -2.39 1.90 -9.68
CA PHE A 28 -3.22 2.18 -8.51
C PHE A 28 -4.67 1.69 -8.65
N ALA A 29 -5.24 1.70 -9.86
CA ALA A 29 -6.62 1.25 -10.06
C ALA A 29 -6.77 -0.25 -9.79
N GLU A 30 -5.84 -1.06 -10.30
CA GLU A 30 -5.78 -2.50 -10.01
C GLU A 30 -5.52 -2.75 -8.52
N PHE A 31 -4.62 -1.98 -7.91
CA PHE A 31 -4.35 -2.10 -6.48
C PHE A 31 -5.62 -1.84 -5.66
N LYS A 32 -6.37 -0.77 -5.96
CA LYS A 32 -7.66 -0.49 -5.31
C LYS A 32 -8.64 -1.64 -5.46
N ALA A 33 -8.79 -2.15 -6.68
CA ALA A 33 -9.70 -3.26 -6.95
C ALA A 33 -9.35 -4.50 -6.13
N LEU A 34 -8.06 -4.84 -5.98
CA LEU A 34 -7.63 -5.96 -5.14
C LEU A 34 -7.94 -5.74 -3.65
N ILE A 35 -7.72 -4.52 -3.15
CA ILE A 35 -8.07 -4.17 -1.78
C ILE A 35 -9.58 -4.26 -1.59
N GLU A 36 -10.39 -3.63 -2.44
CA GLU A 36 -11.86 -3.66 -2.35
C GLU A 36 -12.39 -5.09 -2.42
N GLU A 37 -11.89 -5.90 -3.35
CA GLU A 37 -12.22 -7.33 -3.46
C GLU A 37 -11.90 -8.09 -2.15
N SER A 38 -10.80 -7.78 -1.47
CA SER A 38 -10.45 -8.41 -0.18
C SER A 38 -11.50 -8.15 0.91
N TYR A 39 -12.08 -6.95 0.92
CA TYR A 39 -13.13 -6.57 1.88
C TYR A 39 -14.50 -7.12 1.47
N GLU A 40 -14.80 -7.21 0.18
CA GLU A 40 -16.04 -7.78 -0.34
C GLU A 40 -16.12 -9.29 -0.14
N THR A 41 -15.03 -10.00 -0.40
CA THR A 41 -14.97 -11.48 -0.34
C THR A 41 -14.58 -12.01 1.04
N GLY A 42 -14.00 -11.17 1.89
CA GLY A 42 -13.42 -11.56 3.18
C GLY A 42 -12.07 -12.27 3.08
N ASP A 43 -11.46 -12.36 1.89
CA ASP A 43 -10.10 -12.86 1.71
C ASP A 43 -9.08 -11.84 2.23
N LYS A 44 -8.79 -11.88 3.53
CA LYS A 44 -7.94 -10.90 4.21
C LYS A 44 -6.59 -10.71 3.55
N VAL A 45 -6.15 -9.47 3.41
CA VAL A 45 -4.78 -9.16 2.98
C VAL A 45 -3.80 -9.59 4.07
N GLU A 46 -2.86 -10.45 3.71
CA GLU A 46 -1.80 -10.97 4.59
C GLU A 46 -0.47 -10.25 4.37
N ALA A 47 -0.21 -9.81 3.13
CA ALA A 47 1.02 -9.13 2.79
C ALA A 47 0.86 -8.18 1.60
N ILE A 48 1.57 -7.06 1.63
CA ILE A 48 1.69 -6.11 0.53
C ILE A 48 3.16 -5.78 0.31
N SER A 49 3.59 -5.76 -0.94
CA SER A 49 4.92 -5.31 -1.34
C SER A 49 4.81 -4.17 -2.34
N PHE A 50 5.38 -3.02 -2.00
CA PHE A 50 5.26 -1.80 -2.79
C PHE A 50 6.53 -1.49 -3.59
N ASP A 51 6.38 -1.16 -4.87
CA ASP A 51 7.26 -0.21 -5.53
C ASP A 51 6.82 1.23 -5.20
N ASN A 52 7.78 2.14 -5.13
CA ASN A 52 7.53 3.57 -5.00
C ASN A 52 7.10 4.19 -6.33
N ASP A 53 7.68 3.72 -7.43
CA ASP A 53 7.41 4.23 -8.77
C ASP A 53 6.37 3.31 -9.41
N LEU A 54 5.28 3.89 -9.90
CA LEU A 54 4.26 3.17 -10.67
C LEU A 54 4.09 3.76 -12.07
N GLY A 55 5.05 4.59 -12.48
CA GLY A 55 5.12 5.20 -13.79
C GLY A 55 3.94 6.13 -14.12
N GLU A 56 3.91 6.58 -15.38
CA GLU A 56 2.81 7.39 -15.96
C GLU A 56 1.64 6.54 -16.48
N GLY A 57 1.52 5.28 -16.07
CA GLY A 57 0.57 4.31 -16.65
C GLY A 57 -0.92 4.74 -16.63
N SER A 58 -1.27 5.77 -15.85
CA SER A 58 -2.62 6.34 -15.75
C SER A 58 -2.70 7.86 -15.96
N GLY A 59 -1.62 8.53 -16.40
CA GLY A 59 -1.61 9.99 -16.61
C GLY A 59 -1.55 10.86 -15.34
N GLU A 60 -1.48 10.23 -14.16
CA GLU A 60 -1.15 10.86 -12.89
C GLU A 60 0.06 10.11 -12.30
N LEU A 61 1.13 10.83 -11.97
CA LEU A 61 2.28 10.29 -11.24
C LEU A 61 1.84 10.03 -9.81
N ILE A 62 1.38 8.80 -9.54
CA ILE A 62 1.00 8.39 -8.19
C ILE A 62 2.16 7.61 -7.59
N GLU A 63 2.87 8.25 -6.67
CA GLU A 63 3.95 7.61 -5.92
C GLU A 63 3.39 6.61 -4.89
N GLY A 64 4.15 5.58 -4.57
CA GLY A 64 3.77 4.59 -3.56
C GLY A 64 3.41 5.21 -2.20
N VAL A 65 3.95 6.38 -1.86
CA VAL A 65 3.56 7.15 -0.67
C VAL A 65 2.10 7.59 -0.69
N GLU A 66 1.57 7.99 -1.85
CA GLU A 66 0.17 8.41 -1.98
C GLU A 66 -0.79 7.23 -1.84
N ILE A 67 -0.40 6.06 -2.34
CA ILE A 67 -1.16 4.81 -2.16
C ILE A 67 -1.23 4.43 -0.68
N MET A 68 -0.11 4.50 0.02
CA MET A 68 -0.13 4.20 1.46
C MET A 68 -0.93 5.25 2.25
N LYS A 69 -0.92 6.51 1.83
CA LYS A 69 -1.80 7.53 2.42
C LYS A 69 -3.27 7.15 2.23
N TRP A 70 -3.68 6.80 1.02
CA TRP A 70 -5.04 6.31 0.75
C TRP A 70 -5.40 5.09 1.61
N LEU A 71 -4.48 4.13 1.77
CA LEU A 71 -4.67 2.99 2.68
C LEU A 71 -4.92 3.46 4.10
N SER A 72 -4.11 4.39 4.61
CA SER A 72 -4.24 4.85 5.99
C SER A 72 -5.53 5.62 6.24
N GLU A 73 -6.14 6.19 5.20
CA GLU A 73 -7.42 6.90 5.27
C GLU A 73 -8.63 5.96 5.17
N ARG A 74 -8.56 4.96 4.28
CA ARG A 74 -9.72 4.12 3.93
C ARG A 74 -9.70 2.75 4.58
N TYR A 75 -8.50 2.18 4.70
CA TYR A 75 -8.25 0.82 5.16
C TYR A 75 -7.10 0.78 6.19
N PRO A 76 -7.13 1.61 7.25
CA PRO A 76 -6.06 1.67 8.25
C PRO A 76 -5.80 0.33 8.93
N GLU A 77 -6.76 -0.60 8.90
CA GLU A 77 -6.64 -1.97 9.38
C GLU A 77 -5.50 -2.74 8.69
N ILE A 78 -5.06 -2.32 7.50
CA ILE A 78 -3.91 -2.90 6.80
C ILE A 78 -2.58 -2.61 7.52
N PHE A 79 -2.50 -1.57 8.35
CA PHE A 79 -1.28 -1.28 9.12
C PHE A 79 -1.23 -2.07 10.44
N ARG A 80 -2.12 -3.03 10.63
CA ARG A 80 -2.04 -3.93 11.78
C ARG A 80 -0.82 -4.85 11.66
N PRO A 81 -0.17 -5.25 12.77
CA PRO A 81 1.04 -6.08 12.73
C PRO A 81 0.88 -7.44 12.03
N GLU A 82 -0.35 -7.94 11.89
CA GLU A 82 -0.67 -9.19 11.21
C GLU A 82 -0.52 -9.10 9.68
N VAL A 83 -0.46 -7.89 9.11
CA VAL A 83 -0.25 -7.68 7.68
C VAL A 83 1.21 -7.30 7.43
N GLU A 84 1.92 -8.12 6.66
CA GLU A 84 3.30 -7.87 6.29
C GLU A 84 3.37 -6.79 5.21
N ILE A 85 3.97 -5.64 5.52
CA ILE A 85 4.17 -4.56 4.54
C ILE A 85 5.66 -4.40 4.25
N THR A 86 6.02 -4.52 2.97
CA THR A 86 7.40 -4.39 2.49
C THR A 86 7.50 -3.40 1.33
N VAL A 87 8.71 -2.91 1.06
CA VAL A 87 9.00 -1.99 -0.05
C VAL A 87 10.16 -2.56 -0.88
N HIS A 88 9.90 -2.83 -2.16
CA HIS A 88 10.87 -3.41 -3.10
C HIS A 88 11.35 -2.41 -4.16
N SER A 89 11.15 -1.11 -3.93
CA SER A 89 11.64 -0.06 -4.83
C SER A 89 13.17 -0.01 -4.95
N GLU A 90 13.66 0.25 -6.16
CA GLU A 90 15.08 0.51 -6.45
C GLU A 90 15.55 1.89 -5.95
N ASN A 91 14.63 2.84 -5.78
CA ASN A 91 14.94 4.15 -5.22
C ASN A 91 15.15 4.06 -3.70
N VAL A 92 16.42 4.08 -3.27
CA VAL A 92 16.82 3.93 -1.86
C VAL A 92 16.24 5.01 -0.95
N GLU A 93 16.17 6.26 -1.40
CA GLU A 93 15.65 7.36 -0.59
C GLU A 93 14.13 7.25 -0.41
N ALA A 94 13.42 7.01 -1.52
CA ALA A 94 11.98 6.79 -1.48
C ALA A 94 11.62 5.56 -0.65
N LYS A 95 12.34 4.45 -0.82
CA LYS A 95 12.20 3.24 0.01
C LYS A 95 12.36 3.55 1.49
N ARG A 96 13.39 4.31 1.88
CA ARG A 96 13.60 4.71 3.28
C ARG A 96 12.44 5.54 3.81
N ASN A 97 11.95 6.51 3.03
CA ASN A 97 10.81 7.35 3.40
C ASN A 97 9.55 6.50 3.60
N MET A 98 9.24 5.61 2.65
CA MET A 98 8.08 4.73 2.73
C MET A 98 8.13 3.80 3.94
N LEU A 99 9.28 3.17 4.21
CA LEU A 99 9.46 2.33 5.41
C LEU A 99 9.26 3.14 6.70
N GLY A 100 9.72 4.39 6.74
CA GLY A 100 9.47 5.30 7.86
C GLY A 100 7.98 5.57 8.08
N LYS A 101 7.23 5.79 6.99
CA LYS A 101 5.77 5.99 7.04
C LYS A 101 5.02 4.74 7.47
N ILE A 102 5.37 3.58 6.92
CA ILE A 102 4.80 2.28 7.32
C ILE A 102 4.96 2.08 8.82
N LYS A 103 6.19 2.26 9.33
CA LYS A 103 6.46 2.14 10.77
C LYS A 103 5.63 3.13 11.59
N PHE A 104 5.58 4.40 11.17
CA PHE A 104 4.80 5.44 11.86
C PHE A 104 3.32 5.08 11.97
N TRP A 105 2.72 4.53 10.90
CA TRP A 105 1.32 4.13 10.86
C TRP A 105 1.06 2.82 11.61
N GLN A 106 1.97 1.84 11.54
CA GLN A 106 1.86 0.59 12.33
C GLN A 106 1.88 0.88 13.84
N GLU A 107 2.75 1.81 14.29
CA GLU A 107 2.81 2.24 15.69
C GLU A 107 1.53 2.97 16.16
N ARG A 108 0.73 3.50 15.23
CA ARG A 108 -0.45 4.32 15.50
C ARG A 108 -1.73 3.75 14.90
N VAL A 109 -1.74 2.46 14.57
CA VAL A 109 -2.83 1.85 13.81
C VAL A 109 -4.19 1.98 14.51
N ASP A 110 -4.22 1.90 15.84
CA ASP A 110 -5.44 2.13 16.62
C ASP A 110 -5.95 3.58 16.51
N GLU A 111 -5.04 4.55 16.53
CA GLU A 111 -5.38 5.97 16.34
C GLU A 111 -5.91 6.22 14.93
N LEU A 112 -5.30 5.61 13.91
CA LEU A 112 -5.75 5.70 12.52
C LEU A 112 -7.15 5.14 12.33
N ILE A 113 -7.43 3.95 12.89
CA ILE A 113 -8.75 3.32 12.84
C ILE A 113 -9.77 4.22 13.55
N ALA A 114 -9.45 4.74 14.74
CA ALA A 114 -10.34 5.66 15.46
C ALA A 114 -10.52 7.02 14.76
N ALA A 115 -9.60 7.38 13.87
CA ALA A 115 -9.65 8.62 13.11
C ALA A 115 -10.43 8.50 11.80
N LYS A 116 -10.55 7.30 11.22
CA LYS A 116 -11.26 7.03 9.95
C LYS A 116 -12.69 7.57 9.90
N ASP A 117 -13.40 7.54 11.03
CA ASP A 117 -14.79 8.02 11.14
C ASP A 117 -14.90 9.52 11.50
N ARG A 118 -13.77 10.23 11.61
CA ARG A 118 -13.74 11.66 11.96
C ARG A 118 -13.85 12.54 10.70
N PRO A 119 -14.43 13.75 10.80
CA PRO A 119 -14.51 14.70 9.67
C PRO A 119 -13.15 15.16 9.12
N ASP A 120 -12.08 15.13 9.92
CA ASP A 120 -10.68 15.34 9.50
C ASP A 120 -9.79 14.33 10.25
N PRO A 121 -9.55 13.13 9.69
CA PRO A 121 -8.79 12.05 10.34
C PRO A 121 -7.36 12.42 10.73
N TRP A 122 -6.80 13.45 10.09
CA TRP A 122 -5.39 13.81 10.25
C TRP A 122 -5.15 15.11 11.01
N ASN A 123 -6.20 15.84 11.42
CA ASN A 123 -6.01 17.15 12.07
C ASN A 123 -5.17 17.06 13.36
N GLU A 124 -5.22 15.91 14.04
CA GLU A 124 -4.48 15.66 15.30
C GLU A 124 -3.12 14.97 15.08
N LEU A 125 -2.90 14.34 13.91
CA LEU A 125 -1.59 13.80 13.51
C LEU A 125 -0.72 14.89 12.85
N LYS A 126 -1.32 16.04 12.51
CA LYS A 126 -0.65 17.31 12.19
C LYS A 126 -0.21 18.04 13.47
N VAL A 127 0.53 17.42 14.39
CA VAL A 127 1.05 18.16 15.56
C VAL A 127 2.58 18.07 15.66
N LYS A 128 3.16 19.24 15.35
CA LYS A 128 4.44 19.87 15.76
C LYS A 128 5.76 19.29 15.27
#